data_AF-A0A2X1QHN3-F1
#
_entry.id   AF-A0A2X1QHN3-F1
#
_cell.length_a   1.000
_cell.length_b   1.000
_cell.length_c   1.000
_cell.angle_alpha   90.00
_cell.angle_beta   90.00
_cell.angle_gamma   90.00
#
_symmetry.space_group_name_H-M   'P 1'
#
loop_
_entity.id
_entity.type
_entity.pdbx_description
1 polymer ?
#
loop_
_entity_poly.entity_id
_entity_poly.type
_entity_poly.pdbx_seq_one_letter_code
_entity_poly.pdbx_strand_id
1 'polypeptide(L)'
;MANVYPTFTYADYPERWAPAAAEQLVENCRQYRKNLYLWFEQQLAAGPWALGASVTLLDCYIAAMYRWGPRQAWFDDHAPKFAAIARAVCQRPELAAALRRNKLI
;
A
#
# COMPACT_ATOMS: atom_id res chain seq x y z
N MET A 1 -8.22 8.71 -9.80
CA MET A 1 -9.09 8.18 -8.73
C MET A 1 -8.25 7.36 -7.76
N ALA A 2 -8.48 7.47 -6.44
CA ALA A 2 -7.75 6.71 -5.43
C ALA A 2 -8.52 5.42 -5.09
N ASN A 3 -8.18 4.30 -5.74
CA ASN A 3 -9.00 3.08 -5.70
C ASN A 3 -8.68 2.16 -4.51
N VAL A 4 -7.51 2.31 -3.89
CA VAL A 4 -7.07 1.46 -2.76
C VAL A 4 -7.84 1.81 -1.48
N TYR A 5 -7.92 3.09 -1.11
CA TYR A 5 -8.53 3.53 0.16
C TYR A 5 -10.01 3.13 0.32
N PRO A 6 -10.88 3.23 -0.70
CA PRO A 6 -12.28 2.80 -0.59
C PRO A 6 -12.46 1.35 -0.14
N THR A 7 -11.52 0.46 -0.50
CA THR A 7 -11.57 -0.95 -0.06
C THR A 7 -11.42 -1.13 1.45
N PHE A 8 -10.92 -0.13 2.18
CA PHE A 8 -10.91 -0.13 3.65
C PHE A 8 -12.29 0.28 4.17
N THR A 9 -12.85 1.38 3.66
CA THR A 9 -14.19 1.86 4.06
C THR A 9 -15.26 0.76 3.98
N TYR A 10 -15.28 0.01 2.87
CA TYR A 10 -16.24 -1.09 2.68
C TYR A 10 -15.95 -2.30 3.58
N ALA A 11 -14.68 -2.59 3.86
CA ALA A 11 -14.28 -3.74 4.68
C ALA A 11 -14.35 -3.48 6.20
N ASP A 12 -14.26 -2.23 6.64
CA ASP A 12 -14.28 -1.86 8.07
C ASP A 12 -15.73 -1.81 8.61
N TYR A 13 -16.70 -1.46 7.74
CA TYR A 13 -18.12 -1.40 8.09
C TYR A 13 -18.99 -2.11 7.04
N PRO A 14 -18.76 -3.42 6.78
CA PRO A 14 -19.39 -4.14 5.68
C PRO A 14 -20.91 -4.25 5.85
N GLU A 15 -21.40 -4.31 7.09
CA GLU A 15 -22.82 -4.37 7.44
C GLU A 15 -23.63 -3.18 6.89
N ARG A 16 -23.00 -2.02 6.71
CA ARG A 16 -23.66 -0.81 6.18
C ARG A 16 -24.00 -0.93 4.70
N TRP A 17 -23.31 -1.83 3.98
CA TRP A 17 -23.37 -1.94 2.52
C TRP A 17 -23.92 -3.28 2.05
N ALA A 18 -23.64 -4.34 2.79
CA ALA A 18 -24.10 -5.69 2.48
C ALA A 18 -24.45 -6.44 3.78
N PRO A 19 -25.52 -6.04 4.51
CA PRO A 19 -25.87 -6.65 5.80
C PRO A 19 -26.14 -8.16 5.72
N ALA A 20 -26.56 -8.67 4.56
CA ALA A 20 -26.78 -10.10 4.34
C ALA A 20 -25.54 -10.88 3.85
N ALA A 21 -24.44 -10.18 3.54
CA ALA A 21 -23.24 -10.77 2.93
C ALA A 21 -21.94 -10.04 3.35
N ALA A 22 -21.88 -9.58 4.60
CA ALA A 22 -20.81 -8.72 5.09
C ALA A 22 -19.43 -9.37 5.00
N GLU A 23 -19.31 -10.64 5.39
CA GLU A 23 -18.05 -11.39 5.29
C GLU A 23 -17.56 -11.53 3.85
N GLN A 24 -18.47 -11.83 2.92
CA GLN A 24 -18.15 -11.93 1.50
C GLN A 24 -17.67 -10.59 0.94
N LEU A 25 -18.28 -9.47 1.37
CA LEU A 25 -17.85 -8.13 0.98
C LEU A 25 -16.43 -7.84 1.49
N VAL A 26 -16.12 -8.20 2.73
CA VAL A 26 -14.76 -8.05 3.30
C VAL A 26 -13.73 -8.81 2.46
N GLU A 27 -14.02 -10.07 2.12
CA GLU A 27 -13.09 -10.89 1.34
C GLU A 27 -12.89 -10.32 -0.07
N ASN A 28 -13.98 -9.94 -0.74
CA ASN A 28 -13.91 -9.30 -2.05
C ASN A 28 -13.09 -8.01 -2.00
N CYS A 29 -13.26 -7.18 -0.97
CA CYS A 29 -12.48 -5.96 -0.80
C CYS A 29 -10.99 -6.24 -0.59
N ARG A 30 -10.65 -7.27 0.18
CA ARG A 30 -9.25 -7.69 0.41
C ARG A 30 -8.61 -8.19 -0.88
N GLN A 31 -9.29 -9.03 -1.65
CA GLN A 31 -8.79 -9.56 -2.92
C GLN A 31 -8.66 -8.45 -3.97
N TYR A 32 -9.67 -7.59 -4.10
CA TYR A 32 -9.61 -6.45 -5.01
C TYR A 32 -8.45 -5.51 -4.67
N ARG A 33 -8.21 -5.25 -3.38
CA ARG A 33 -7.07 -4.44 -2.93
C ARG A 33 -5.72 -5.05 -3.34
N LYS A 34 -5.55 -6.37 -3.20
CA LYS A 34 -4.35 -7.07 -3.69
C LYS A 34 -4.17 -6.86 -5.19
N ASN A 35 -5.23 -6.99 -5.99
CA ASN A 35 -5.19 -6.75 -7.43
C ASN A 35 -4.77 -5.31 -7.78
N LEU A 36 -5.26 -4.32 -7.02
CA LEU A 36 -4.83 -2.93 -7.19
C LEU A 36 -3.35 -2.72 -6.88
N TYR A 37 -2.81 -3.38 -5.85
CA TYR A 37 -1.38 -3.32 -5.55
C TYR A 37 -0.54 -4.01 -6.62
N LEU A 38 -0.97 -5.17 -7.15
CA LEU A 38 -0.29 -5.83 -8.26
C LEU A 38 -0.31 -4.98 -9.53
N TRP A 39 -1.42 -4.32 -9.82
CA TRP A 39 -1.49 -3.39 -10.93
C TRP A 39 -0.53 -2.20 -10.71
N PHE A 40 -0.48 -1.64 -9.52
CA PHE A 40 0.45 -0.55 -9.21
C PHE A 40 1.91 -1.01 -9.33
N GLU A 41 2.25 -2.18 -8.81
CA GLU A 41 3.56 -2.81 -9.01
C GLU A 41 3.95 -2.86 -10.49
N GLN A 42 3.03 -3.23 -11.39
CA GLN A 42 3.29 -3.26 -12.84
C GLN A 42 3.58 -1.85 -13.41
N GLN A 43 3.00 -0.79 -12.85
CA GLN A 43 3.21 0.59 -13.31
C GLN A 43 4.51 1.21 -12.79
N LEU A 44 5.11 0.67 -11.72
CA LEU A 44 6.36 1.22 -11.16
C LEU A 44 7.50 1.11 -12.18
N ALA A 45 8.20 2.23 -12.40
CA ALA A 45 9.37 2.29 -13.28
C ALA A 45 10.48 1.33 -12.82
N ALA A 46 11.40 0.98 -13.73
CA ALA A 46 12.60 0.20 -13.39
C ALA A 46 13.65 0.98 -12.58
N GLY A 47 13.34 2.21 -12.16
CA GLY A 47 14.23 3.09 -11.41
C GLY A 47 14.18 2.84 -9.90
N PRO A 48 15.08 3.47 -9.13
CA PRO A 48 15.13 3.33 -7.67
C PRO A 48 13.88 3.88 -6.95
N TRP A 49 13.09 4.73 -7.62
CA TRP A 49 11.88 5.37 -7.09
C TRP A 49 10.69 5.14 -8.04
N ALA A 50 9.48 5.36 -7.52
CA ALA A 50 8.23 5.07 -8.22
C ALA A 50 8.13 5.72 -9.60
N LEU A 51 8.67 6.93 -9.74
CA LEU A 51 8.66 7.72 -10.98
C LEU A 51 10.05 7.81 -11.64
N GLY A 52 11.00 6.94 -11.29
CA GLY A 52 12.31 6.85 -11.91
C GLY A 52 13.46 7.26 -11.00
N ALA A 53 14.22 8.29 -11.39
CA ALA A 53 15.52 8.58 -10.79
C ALA A 53 15.48 9.39 -9.48
N SER A 54 14.40 10.14 -9.23
CA SER A 54 14.29 11.05 -8.09
C SER A 54 13.17 10.63 -7.14
N VAL A 55 13.40 10.83 -5.84
CA VAL A 55 12.36 10.66 -4.81
C VAL A 55 11.26 11.68 -4.99
N THR A 56 10.04 11.26 -4.71
CA THR A 56 8.84 12.10 -4.73
C THR A 56 7.96 11.79 -3.52
N LEU A 57 6.90 12.57 -3.34
CA LEU A 57 5.92 12.31 -2.29
C LEU A 57 5.22 10.96 -2.46
N LEU A 58 5.14 10.43 -3.70
CA LEU A 58 4.56 9.12 -3.97
C LEU A 58 5.33 8.01 -3.26
N ASP A 59 6.66 8.10 -3.23
CA ASP A 59 7.52 7.12 -2.54
C ASP A 59 7.26 7.10 -1.03
N CYS A 60 7.12 8.28 -0.41
CA CYS A 60 6.73 8.40 1.00
C CYS A 60 5.37 7.76 1.28
N TYR A 61 4.43 7.87 0.33
CA TYR A 61 3.10 7.27 0.46
C TYR A 61 3.14 5.75 0.27
N ILE A 62 3.98 5.24 -0.64
CA ILE A 62 4.27 3.81 -0.80
C ILE A 62 4.80 3.22 0.53
N ALA A 63 5.70 3.92 1.22
CA ALA A 63 6.19 3.48 2.53
C ALA A 63 5.08 3.36 3.60
N ALA A 64 4.09 4.26 3.58
CA ALA A 64 2.91 4.15 4.45
C ALA A 64 2.01 2.97 4.04
N MET A 65 1.70 2.84 2.75
CA MET A 65 0.86 1.76 2.20
C MET A 65 1.44 0.37 2.44
N TYR A 66 2.77 0.22 2.41
CA TYR A 66 3.48 -1.04 2.66
C TYR A 66 3.17 -1.63 4.05
N ARG A 67 2.71 -0.80 5.00
CA ARG A 67 2.30 -1.22 6.36
C ARG A 67 0.81 -1.59 6.46
N TRP A 68 0.00 -1.19 5.48
CA TRP A 68 -1.43 -1.48 5.43
C TRP A 68 -1.68 -2.95 5.05
N GLY A 69 -2.93 -3.41 5.13
CA GLY A 69 -3.28 -4.73 4.59
C GLY A 69 -2.99 -4.78 3.08
N PRO A 70 -2.36 -5.85 2.55
CA PRO A 70 -2.21 -7.21 3.11
C PRO A 70 -0.96 -7.47 3.98
N ARG A 71 -0.26 -6.43 4.45
CA ARG A 71 0.97 -6.46 5.27
C ARG A 71 2.24 -6.80 4.49
N GLN A 72 3.37 -6.52 5.14
CA GLN A 72 4.71 -6.50 4.54
C GLN A 72 5.11 -7.82 3.88
N ALA A 73 4.88 -8.96 4.54
CA ALA A 73 5.22 -10.27 3.98
C ALA A 73 4.57 -10.52 2.61
N TRP A 74 3.30 -10.13 2.44
CA TRP A 74 2.64 -10.28 1.14
C TRP A 74 3.26 -9.39 0.06
N PHE A 75 3.58 -8.13 0.40
CA PHE A 75 4.24 -7.22 -0.56
C PHE A 75 5.63 -7.71 -0.94
N ASP A 76 6.37 -8.28 0.01
CA ASP A 76 7.70 -8.82 -0.22
C ASP A 76 7.68 -9.96 -1.24
N ASP A 77 6.65 -10.81 -1.17
CA ASP A 77 6.48 -11.96 -2.05
C ASP A 77 5.86 -11.59 -3.43
N HIS A 78 4.96 -10.60 -3.47
CA HIS A 78 4.10 -10.36 -4.65
C HIS A 78 4.31 -9.01 -5.34
N ALA A 79 4.93 -8.04 -4.66
CA ALA A 79 5.13 -6.68 -5.16
C ALA A 79 6.53 -6.14 -4.80
N PRO A 80 7.60 -6.76 -5.34
CA PRO A 80 8.97 -6.51 -4.91
C PRO A 80 9.47 -5.09 -5.22
N LYS A 81 9.06 -4.44 -6.32
CA LYS A 81 9.45 -3.04 -6.58
C LYS A 81 8.80 -2.10 -5.57
N PHE A 82 7.52 -2.33 -5.25
CA PHE A 82 6.79 -1.61 -4.22
C PHE A 82 7.48 -1.72 -2.85
N ALA A 83 7.85 -2.94 -2.45
CA ALA A 83 8.55 -3.20 -1.21
C ALA A 83 9.96 -2.57 -1.19
N ALA A 84 10.70 -2.61 -2.30
CA ALA A 84 12.02 -2.00 -2.42
C ALA A 84 11.97 -0.48 -2.21
N ILE A 85 11.01 0.20 -2.86
CA ILE A 85 10.81 1.65 -2.70
C ILE A 85 10.47 1.99 -1.24
N ALA A 86 9.54 1.25 -0.62
CA ALA A 86 9.16 1.47 0.78
C ALA A 86 10.38 1.37 1.72
N ARG A 87 11.21 0.35 1.55
CA ARG A 87 12.44 0.17 2.35
C ARG A 87 13.46 1.27 2.08
N ALA A 88 13.65 1.67 0.83
CA ALA A 88 14.56 2.74 0.45
C ALA A 88 14.17 4.08 1.10
N VAL A 89 12.87 4.40 1.13
CA VAL A 89 12.35 5.57 1.87
C VAL A 89 12.63 5.45 3.37
N CYS A 90 12.40 4.28 3.96
CA CYS A 90 12.62 4.04 5.39
C CYS A 90 14.08 4.17 5.84
N GLN A 91 15.03 4.07 4.91
CA GLN A 91 16.47 4.23 5.17
C GLN A 91 16.95 5.68 5.08
N ARG A 92 16.13 6.64 4.64
CA ARG A 92 16.54 8.03 4.45
C ARG A 92 16.63 8.80 5.78
N PRO A 93 17.81 9.29 6.18
CA PRO A 93 17.98 10.01 7.45
C PRO A 93 17.08 11.25 7.58
N GLU A 94 16.91 12.00 6.50
CA GLU A 94 16.11 13.23 6.45
C GLU A 94 14.60 12.97 6.63
N LEU A 95 14.14 11.73 6.41
CA LEU A 95 12.73 11.35 6.62
C LEU A 95 12.52 10.66 7.98
N ALA A 96 13.57 10.22 8.66
CA ALA A 96 13.49 9.37 9.84
C ALA A 96 12.62 9.94 10.96
N ALA A 97 12.68 11.26 11.21
CA ALA A 97 11.86 11.90 12.23
C ALA A 97 10.35 11.79 11.93
N ALA A 98 9.96 12.04 10.68
CA ALA A 98 8.57 11.93 10.25
C ALA A 98 8.09 10.46 10.24
N LEU A 99 8.94 9.54 9.79
CA LEU A 99 8.62 8.12 9.73
C LEU A 99 8.41 7.51 11.12
N ARG A 100 9.28 7.81 12.09
CA ARG A 100 9.13 7.37 13.49
C ARG A 100 7.87 7.93 14.14
N ARG A 101 7.59 9.23 13.95
CA ARG A 101 6.36 9.87 14.46
C ARG A 101 5.10 9.15 13.99
N ASN A 102 5.13 8.61 12.77
CA ASN A 102 4.02 7.86 12.17
C ASN A 102 4.14 6.33 12.31
N LYS A 103 5.09 5.82 13.11
CA LYS A 103 5.28 4.38 13.38
C LYS A 103 5.54 3.53 12.13
N LEU A 104 6.18 4.13 11.13
CA LEU A 104 6.58 3.45 9.89
C LEU A 104 7.95 2.78 10.03
N ILE A 105 8.81 3.32 10.89
CA ILE A 105 10.07 2.74 11.38
C ILE A 105 10.19 2.93 12.89
#